data_AF-A0A2E7QMB8-F1
#
_entry.id   AF-A0A2E7QMB8-F1
#
_cell.length_a   1.000
_cell.length_b   1.000
_cell.length_c   1.000
_cell.angle_alpha   90.00
_cell.angle_beta   90.00
_cell.angle_gamma   90.00
#
_symmetry.space_group_name_H-M   'P 1'
#
loop_
_entity.id
_entity.type
_entity.pdbx_description
1 polymer ?
#
loop_
_entity_poly.entity_id
_entity_poly.type
_entity_poly.pdbx_seq_one_letter_code
_entity_poly.pdbx_strand_id
1 'polypeptide(L)'
;MIFRTAILTTLLFSLIANAGPTLVIINGAPGTDEYGGLFKKWSDQWAAAAKQGEAELQQVSNKAKLKALLDAQPKNSAEPLWLVMIGHGTFDGKTAKFNLRGPDLSAAELADWLKDHERPLAIINCASSSAPFINALSGPNRVILTATRSGAEQNFARLAGHLAAAITDPKADLDKDQQVSLLEAFLTAAHRTAEFYKNEGRLATEHALIDDNADTRGTPTDWFRGIRVTKETEDGTLPDGLRAHQLHLILNEAEQKLPANIRAQRNTLELKIAQLRTQKKLLGEEEYFQKLEPLLLQLAKLYEAKQDNPNR
;
A
#
# COMPACT_ATOMS: atom_id res chain seq x y z
N MET A 1 18.03 40.48 52.65
CA MET A 1 17.41 39.20 52.23
C MET A 1 16.56 39.46 51.00
N ILE A 2 17.09 39.17 49.81
CA ILE A 2 16.35 39.27 48.54
C ILE A 2 16.44 37.88 47.92
N PHE A 3 15.35 37.11 48.02
CA PHE A 3 15.22 35.82 47.33
C PHE A 3 14.93 36.09 45.85
N ARG A 4 15.90 35.77 44.99
CA ARG A 4 15.67 35.67 43.53
C ARG A 4 15.21 34.24 43.24
N THR A 5 13.92 34.07 43.00
CA THR A 5 13.33 32.83 42.50
C THR A 5 13.63 32.72 41.01
N ALA A 6 14.55 31.82 40.64
CA ALA A 6 14.76 31.45 39.24
C ALA A 6 13.65 30.49 38.82
N ILE A 7 12.77 30.93 37.92
CA ILE A 7 11.79 30.07 37.25
C ILE A 7 12.55 29.34 36.14
N LEU A 8 12.84 28.06 36.39
CA LEU A 8 13.42 27.16 35.41
C LEU A 8 12.27 26.66 34.51
N THR A 9 12.07 27.29 33.37
CA THR A 9 11.09 26.84 32.36
C THR A 9 11.65 25.61 31.67
N THR A 10 11.32 24.42 32.17
CA THR A 10 11.64 23.16 31.51
C THR A 10 10.75 23.02 30.28
N LEU A 11 11.27 23.41 29.11
CA LEU A 11 10.71 23.03 27.81
C LEU A 11 10.84 21.51 27.67
N LEU A 12 9.77 20.77 28.01
CA LEU A 12 9.59 19.42 27.52
C LEU A 12 9.38 19.50 26.00
N PHE A 13 10.47 19.36 25.25
CA PHE A 13 10.36 18.82 23.91
C PHE A 13 9.86 17.39 24.07
N SER A 14 8.57 17.16 23.83
CA SER A 14 8.12 15.82 23.44
C SER A 14 8.98 15.43 22.24
N LEU A 15 9.87 14.46 22.42
CA LEU A 15 10.36 13.69 21.29
C LEU A 15 9.11 13.14 20.61
N ILE A 16 8.72 13.74 19.49
CA ILE A 16 7.85 13.08 18.54
C ILE A 16 8.71 11.92 18.05
N ALA A 17 8.58 10.76 18.70
CA ALA A 17 9.04 9.53 18.11
C ALA A 17 8.41 9.51 16.71
N ASN A 18 9.26 9.58 15.69
CA ASN A 18 8.82 9.49 14.31
C ASN A 18 8.30 8.06 14.14
N ALA A 19 7.04 7.84 14.52
CA ALA A 19 6.43 6.53 14.57
C ALA A 19 6.40 6.01 13.13
N GLY A 20 7.10 4.91 12.88
CA GLY A 20 7.20 4.30 11.56
C GLY A 20 5.83 3.88 10.99
N PRO A 21 5.83 3.19 9.83
CA PRO A 21 4.60 2.68 9.26
C PRO A 21 3.86 1.75 10.24
N THR A 22 2.54 1.65 10.12
CA THR A 22 1.74 0.69 10.89
C THR A 22 1.28 -0.43 9.97
N LEU A 23 1.52 -1.68 10.34
CA LEU A 23 1.02 -2.88 9.66
C LEU A 23 -0.05 -3.58 10.50
N VAL A 24 -1.26 -3.68 9.95
CA VAL A 24 -2.38 -4.41 10.53
C VAL A 24 -2.62 -5.67 9.72
N ILE A 25 -2.32 -6.83 10.31
CA ILE A 25 -2.64 -8.13 9.72
C ILE A 25 -4.05 -8.53 10.18
N ILE A 26 -4.93 -8.76 9.22
CA ILE A 26 -6.34 -9.09 9.42
C ILE A 26 -6.54 -10.55 9.00
N ASN A 27 -6.62 -11.45 9.98
CA ASN A 27 -6.81 -12.87 9.73
C ASN A 27 -8.28 -13.25 9.67
N GLY A 28 -8.71 -13.79 8.54
CA GLY A 28 -10.02 -14.36 8.35
C GLY A 28 -10.24 -15.67 9.11
N ALA A 29 -11.49 -16.14 9.10
CA ALA A 29 -11.80 -17.48 9.58
C ALA A 29 -11.17 -18.52 8.62
N PRO A 30 -10.38 -19.48 9.10
CA PRO A 30 -9.67 -20.41 8.21
C PRO A 30 -10.57 -21.50 7.61
N GLY A 31 -11.67 -21.85 8.28
CA GLY A 31 -12.56 -22.95 7.88
C GLY A 31 -12.01 -24.34 8.19
N THR A 32 -10.74 -24.59 7.87
CA THR A 32 -10.03 -25.85 8.16
C THR A 32 -8.64 -25.60 8.74
N ASP A 33 -8.03 -26.62 9.35
CA ASP A 33 -6.67 -26.53 9.91
C ASP A 33 -5.60 -26.32 8.84
N GLU A 34 -5.79 -26.88 7.63
CA GLU A 34 -4.89 -26.70 6.49
C GLU A 34 -4.75 -25.21 6.12
N TYR A 35 -5.89 -24.52 5.92
CA TYR A 35 -5.89 -23.09 5.66
C TYR A 35 -5.40 -22.29 6.86
N GLY A 36 -5.70 -22.74 8.09
CA GLY A 36 -5.17 -22.15 9.32
C GLY A 36 -3.63 -22.13 9.34
N GLY A 37 -2.99 -23.23 8.96
CA GLY A 37 -1.53 -23.33 8.84
C GLY A 37 -0.96 -22.38 7.78
N LEU A 38 -1.60 -22.29 6.61
CA LEU A 38 -1.21 -21.36 5.55
C LEU A 38 -1.33 -19.90 5.99
N PHE A 39 -2.46 -19.52 6.57
CA PHE A 39 -2.71 -18.14 7.02
C PHE A 39 -1.74 -17.72 8.10
N LYS A 40 -1.41 -18.63 9.03
CA LYS A 40 -0.38 -18.39 10.04
C LYS A 40 0.98 -18.15 9.38
N LYS A 41 1.41 -19.03 8.47
CA LYS A 41 2.69 -18.89 7.76
C LYS A 41 2.80 -17.53 7.06
N TRP A 42 1.77 -17.12 6.33
CA TRP A 42 1.77 -15.85 5.62
C TRP A 42 1.76 -14.65 6.57
N SER A 43 1.05 -14.76 7.68
CA SER A 43 1.06 -13.73 8.74
C SER A 43 2.43 -13.60 9.39
N ASP A 44 3.10 -14.72 9.67
CA ASP A 44 4.45 -14.72 10.24
C ASP A 44 5.46 -14.04 9.29
N GLN A 45 5.32 -14.23 7.97
CA GLN A 45 6.14 -13.55 6.96
C GLN A 45 5.92 -12.04 6.95
N TRP A 46 4.66 -11.59 6.99
CA TRP A 46 4.33 -10.17 7.12
C TRP A 46 4.81 -9.57 8.45
N ALA A 47 4.72 -10.32 9.56
CA ALA A 47 5.25 -9.90 10.85
C ALA A 47 6.78 -9.74 10.83
N ALA A 48 7.48 -10.64 10.14
CA ALA A 48 8.92 -10.52 9.92
C ALA A 48 9.27 -9.28 9.07
N ALA A 49 8.49 -9.02 8.00
CA ALA A 49 8.65 -7.83 7.18
C ALA A 49 8.42 -6.53 7.96
N ALA A 50 7.36 -6.48 8.80
CA ALA A 50 7.11 -5.35 9.69
C ALA A 50 8.27 -5.13 10.66
N LYS A 51 8.80 -6.20 11.27
CA LYS A 51 9.95 -6.10 12.17
C LYS A 51 11.19 -5.55 11.45
N GLN A 52 11.45 -6.00 10.22
CA GLN A 52 12.58 -5.52 9.42
C GLN A 52 12.41 -4.06 8.98
N GLY A 53 11.17 -3.64 8.70
CA GLY A 53 10.83 -2.27 8.35
C GLY A 53 10.58 -1.34 9.53
N GLU A 54 10.83 -1.80 10.76
CA GLU A 54 10.54 -1.08 12.01
C GLU A 54 9.08 -0.58 12.09
N ALA A 55 8.16 -1.31 11.47
CA ALA A 55 6.74 -1.00 11.45
C ALA A 55 6.07 -1.42 12.76
N GLU A 56 5.13 -0.61 13.25
CA GLU A 56 4.24 -1.03 14.32
C GLU A 56 3.35 -2.17 13.82
N LEU A 57 3.43 -3.34 14.46
CA LEU A 57 2.66 -4.51 14.07
C LEU A 57 1.44 -4.69 14.97
N GLN A 58 0.27 -4.83 14.35
CA GLN A 58 -0.98 -5.22 15.00
C GLN A 58 -1.61 -6.40 14.27
N GLN A 59 -2.22 -7.34 15.00
CA GLN A 59 -2.88 -8.50 14.41
C GLN A 59 -4.27 -8.70 15.01
N VAL A 60 -5.27 -8.85 14.14
CA VAL A 60 -6.68 -8.99 14.53
C VAL A 60 -7.38 -10.06 13.71
N SER A 61 -8.41 -10.69 14.26
CA SER A 61 -9.18 -11.75 13.58
C SER A 61 -10.70 -11.63 13.72
N ASN A 62 -11.18 -10.54 14.31
CA ASN A 62 -12.60 -10.27 14.45
C ASN A 62 -12.91 -8.80 14.15
N LYS A 63 -14.17 -8.56 13.76
CA LYS A 63 -14.63 -7.27 13.25
C LYS A 63 -14.59 -6.15 14.29
N ALA A 64 -15.01 -6.41 15.52
CA ALA A 64 -15.07 -5.40 16.57
C ALA A 64 -13.68 -4.87 16.96
N LYS A 65 -12.69 -5.77 17.11
CA LYS A 65 -11.30 -5.38 17.39
C LYS A 65 -10.67 -4.63 16.21
N LEU A 66 -10.94 -5.05 14.97
CA LEU A 66 -10.49 -4.32 13.78
C LEU A 66 -11.02 -2.89 13.78
N LYS A 67 -12.32 -2.69 14.03
CA LYS A 67 -12.90 -1.35 14.08
C LYS A 67 -12.23 -0.50 15.17
N ALA A 68 -12.14 -1.01 16.40
CA ALA A 68 -11.52 -0.29 17.51
C ALA A 68 -10.05 0.08 17.22
N LEU A 69 -9.31 -0.81 16.57
CA LEU A 69 -7.94 -0.56 16.14
C LEU A 69 -7.91 0.58 15.11
N LEU A 70 -8.71 0.51 14.05
CA LEU A 70 -8.74 1.55 13.01
C LEU A 70 -9.21 2.91 13.53
N ASP A 71 -10.11 2.93 14.51
CA ASP A 71 -10.55 4.13 15.22
C ASP A 71 -9.38 4.78 15.99
N ALA A 72 -8.51 3.96 16.62
CA ALA A 72 -7.35 4.43 17.37
C ALA A 72 -6.17 4.87 16.49
N GLN A 73 -6.14 4.48 15.20
CA GLN A 73 -5.07 4.88 14.29
C GLN A 73 -5.11 6.38 13.97
N PRO A 74 -3.95 7.05 13.88
CA PRO A 74 -3.88 8.41 13.36
C PRO A 74 -4.50 8.49 11.98
N LYS A 75 -5.42 9.44 11.80
CA LYS A 75 -6.14 9.65 10.54
C LYS A 75 -5.29 10.42 9.52
N ASN A 76 -4.47 11.34 10.00
CA ASN A 76 -3.50 12.09 9.22
C ASN A 76 -2.08 11.77 9.73
N SER A 77 -1.21 11.34 8.83
CA SER A 77 0.19 11.00 9.06
C SER A 77 0.92 10.95 7.71
N ALA A 78 2.21 11.27 7.70
CA ALA A 78 3.05 11.06 6.53
C ALA A 78 3.42 9.58 6.33
N GLU A 79 3.38 8.78 7.40
CA GLU A 79 3.72 7.36 7.35
C GLU A 79 2.50 6.52 6.94
N PRO A 80 2.69 5.43 6.20
CA PRO A 80 1.59 4.64 5.68
C PRO A 80 0.96 3.71 6.72
N LEU A 81 -0.35 3.45 6.55
CA LEU A 81 -1.07 2.37 7.24
C LEU A 81 -1.34 1.23 6.24
N TRP A 82 -0.87 0.04 6.59
CA TRP A 82 -1.00 -1.16 5.77
C TRP A 82 -2.04 -2.09 6.38
N LEU A 83 -3.05 -2.47 5.61
CA LEU A 83 -4.08 -3.43 5.98
C LEU A 83 -3.91 -4.67 5.11
N VAL A 84 -3.42 -5.76 5.70
CA VAL A 84 -3.20 -7.02 4.99
C VAL A 84 -4.26 -8.03 5.39
N MET A 85 -5.17 -8.33 4.48
CA MET A 85 -6.31 -9.21 4.71
C MET A 85 -5.99 -10.61 4.18
N ILE A 86 -5.81 -11.56 5.10
CA ILE A 86 -5.46 -12.95 4.81
C ILE A 86 -6.63 -13.83 5.22
N GLY A 87 -7.36 -14.37 4.26
CA GLY A 87 -8.59 -15.11 4.56
C GLY A 87 -9.35 -15.56 3.32
N HIS A 88 -10.57 -15.99 3.57
CA HIS A 88 -11.56 -16.27 2.53
C HIS A 88 -12.46 -15.06 2.31
N GLY A 89 -13.12 -15.04 1.17
CA GLY A 89 -14.14 -14.05 0.84
C GLY A 89 -15.31 -14.68 0.10
N THR A 90 -16.45 -14.02 0.21
CA THR A 90 -17.73 -14.46 -0.36
C THR A 90 -18.38 -13.34 -1.14
N PHE A 91 -19.18 -13.70 -2.15
CA PHE A 91 -19.97 -12.77 -2.94
C PHE A 91 -21.35 -13.35 -3.23
N ASP A 92 -22.40 -12.62 -2.86
CA ASP A 92 -23.80 -13.04 -3.03
C ASP A 92 -24.42 -12.59 -4.37
N GLY A 93 -23.59 -12.09 -5.30
CA GLY A 93 -24.04 -11.46 -6.55
C GLY A 93 -24.19 -9.93 -6.45
N LYS A 94 -24.17 -9.38 -5.23
CA LYS A 94 -24.29 -7.93 -4.98
C LYS A 94 -23.22 -7.39 -4.04
N THR A 95 -22.93 -8.09 -2.95
CA THR A 95 -22.06 -7.64 -1.86
C THR A 95 -20.92 -8.62 -1.66
N ALA A 96 -19.68 -8.13 -1.77
CA ALA A 96 -18.50 -8.88 -1.37
C ALA A 96 -18.23 -8.71 0.12
N LYS A 97 -17.79 -9.78 0.77
CA LYS A 97 -17.40 -9.77 2.19
C LYS A 97 -16.10 -10.55 2.38
N PHE A 98 -15.27 -10.05 3.29
CA PHE A 98 -14.12 -10.77 3.82
C PHE A 98 -14.56 -11.56 5.06
N ASN A 99 -14.30 -12.87 5.07
CA ASN A 99 -14.84 -13.76 6.09
C ASN A 99 -14.00 -13.72 7.36
N LEU A 100 -14.57 -13.19 8.44
CA LEU A 100 -13.90 -13.04 9.74
C LEU A 100 -14.39 -14.11 10.72
N ARG A 101 -13.70 -14.23 11.87
CA ARG A 101 -14.29 -14.98 12.99
C ARG A 101 -15.44 -14.16 13.57
N GLY A 102 -16.66 -14.66 13.41
CA GLY A 102 -17.88 -13.94 13.76
C GLY A 102 -18.44 -13.18 12.55
N PRO A 103 -18.98 -11.97 12.73
CA PRO A 103 -19.56 -11.22 11.61
C PRO A 103 -18.51 -10.84 10.57
N ASP A 104 -18.81 -11.12 9.30
CA ASP A 104 -17.97 -10.76 8.17
C ASP A 104 -17.89 -9.23 7.97
N LEU A 105 -16.83 -8.80 7.29
CA LEU A 105 -16.56 -7.41 6.94
C LEU A 105 -16.93 -7.16 5.48
N SER A 106 -17.87 -6.26 5.23
CA SER A 106 -18.18 -5.81 3.87
C SER A 106 -17.25 -4.68 3.40
N ALA A 107 -17.15 -4.50 2.08
CA ALA A 107 -16.39 -3.41 1.48
C ALA A 107 -16.91 -2.02 1.90
N ALA A 108 -18.24 -1.85 1.99
CA ALA A 108 -18.86 -0.59 2.40
C ALA A 108 -18.58 -0.23 3.86
N GLU A 109 -18.60 -1.21 4.78
CA GLU A 109 -18.23 -0.99 6.18
C GLU A 109 -16.77 -0.53 6.30
N LEU A 110 -15.84 -1.21 5.60
CA LEU A 110 -14.43 -0.82 5.63
C LEU A 110 -14.22 0.58 5.02
N ALA A 111 -14.93 0.91 3.95
CA ALA A 111 -14.89 2.24 3.34
C ALA A 111 -15.34 3.33 4.30
N ASP A 112 -16.45 3.12 5.03
CA ASP A 112 -16.94 4.06 6.04
C ASP A 112 -15.93 4.25 7.18
N TRP A 113 -15.26 3.19 7.62
CA TRP A 113 -14.26 3.30 8.69
C TRP A 113 -12.98 4.02 8.27
N LEU A 114 -12.68 4.00 6.97
CA LEU A 114 -11.47 4.61 6.39
C LEU A 114 -11.71 6.00 5.81
N LYS A 115 -12.95 6.50 5.77
CA LYS A 115 -13.32 7.74 5.07
C LYS A 115 -12.53 8.97 5.54
N ASP A 116 -12.20 9.02 6.83
CA ASP A 116 -11.49 10.15 7.44
C ASP A 116 -9.96 9.93 7.47
N HIS A 117 -9.45 8.79 6.99
CA HIS A 117 -8.01 8.53 6.91
C HIS A 117 -7.42 9.18 5.64
N GLU A 118 -6.70 10.28 5.83
CA GLU A 118 -6.01 11.04 4.78
C GLU A 118 -4.55 10.59 4.57
N ARG A 119 -3.99 9.83 5.53
CA ARG A 119 -2.65 9.24 5.42
C ARG A 119 -2.56 8.21 4.28
N PRO A 120 -1.35 7.90 3.77
CA PRO A 120 -1.20 6.85 2.76
C PRO A 120 -1.71 5.49 3.28
N LEU A 121 -2.55 4.82 2.49
CA LEU A 121 -3.10 3.50 2.82
C LEU A 121 -2.67 2.44 1.79
N ALA A 122 -2.21 1.29 2.27
CA ALA A 122 -2.16 0.06 1.48
C ALA A 122 -3.25 -0.89 1.98
N ILE A 123 -4.19 -1.25 1.11
CA ILE A 123 -5.28 -2.17 1.42
C ILE A 123 -5.11 -3.41 0.54
N ILE A 124 -4.60 -4.47 1.14
CA ILE A 124 -4.18 -5.68 0.44
C ILE A 124 -5.19 -6.77 0.76
N ASN A 125 -6.16 -6.97 -0.13
CA ASN A 125 -7.19 -7.99 0.01
C ASN A 125 -6.84 -9.25 -0.79
N CYS A 126 -6.22 -10.21 -0.13
CA CYS A 126 -5.82 -11.46 -0.78
C CYS A 126 -6.88 -12.57 -0.73
N ALA A 127 -8.13 -12.25 -0.40
CA ALA A 127 -9.20 -13.23 -0.36
C ALA A 127 -9.81 -13.52 -1.73
N SER A 128 -10.52 -14.64 -1.84
CA SER A 128 -11.48 -14.89 -2.92
C SER A 128 -12.52 -13.77 -3.00
N SER A 129 -13.09 -13.54 -4.19
CA SER A 129 -14.12 -12.52 -4.42
C SER A 129 -13.72 -11.09 -3.97
N SER A 130 -12.43 -10.74 -4.01
CA SER A 130 -11.91 -9.49 -3.46
C SER A 130 -12.12 -8.26 -4.35
N ALA A 131 -12.17 -8.40 -5.68
CA ALA A 131 -12.28 -7.26 -6.61
C ALA A 131 -13.33 -6.19 -6.27
N PRO A 132 -14.57 -6.54 -5.83
CA PRO A 132 -15.58 -5.52 -5.52
C PRO A 132 -15.20 -4.58 -4.36
N PHE A 133 -14.15 -4.88 -3.60
CA PHE A 133 -13.59 -3.95 -2.62
C PHE A 133 -12.95 -2.72 -3.28
N ILE A 134 -12.44 -2.82 -4.51
CA ILE A 134 -11.90 -1.67 -5.27
C ILE A 134 -12.98 -0.59 -5.40
N ASN A 135 -14.17 -0.98 -5.86
CA ASN A 135 -15.28 -0.05 -6.12
C ASN A 135 -15.68 0.79 -4.90
N ALA A 136 -15.53 0.25 -3.69
CA ALA A 136 -15.93 0.93 -2.45
C ALA A 136 -14.75 1.67 -1.78
N LEU A 137 -13.52 1.17 -1.96
CA LEU A 137 -12.36 1.67 -1.23
C LEU A 137 -11.50 2.64 -2.03
N SER A 138 -11.60 2.63 -3.36
CA SER A 138 -10.81 3.49 -4.24
C SER A 138 -10.99 4.95 -3.84
N GLY A 139 -9.87 5.68 -3.80
CA GLY A 139 -9.82 7.01 -3.23
C GLY A 139 -8.40 7.56 -3.16
N PRO A 140 -8.26 8.87 -2.90
CA PRO A 140 -6.95 9.51 -2.89
C PRO A 140 -6.04 8.91 -1.81
N ASN A 141 -4.74 8.84 -2.10
CA ASN A 141 -3.70 8.29 -1.21
C ASN A 141 -3.88 6.80 -0.84
N ARG A 142 -4.65 6.03 -1.61
CA ARG A 142 -4.86 4.60 -1.37
C ARG A 142 -4.22 3.76 -2.47
N VAL A 143 -3.65 2.64 -2.09
CA VAL A 143 -3.27 1.53 -2.97
C VAL A 143 -4.11 0.35 -2.56
N ILE A 144 -4.89 -0.21 -3.47
CA ILE A 144 -5.76 -1.36 -3.23
C ILE A 144 -5.29 -2.50 -4.11
N LEU A 145 -4.97 -3.64 -3.49
CA LEU A 145 -4.66 -4.87 -4.20
C LEU A 145 -5.76 -5.89 -3.95
N THR A 146 -6.19 -6.58 -5.01
CA THR A 146 -7.13 -7.70 -4.90
C THR A 146 -6.52 -8.95 -5.50
N ALA A 147 -6.78 -10.11 -4.91
CA ALA A 147 -6.36 -11.39 -5.49
C ALA A 147 -7.20 -11.78 -6.72
N THR A 148 -8.42 -11.29 -6.80
CA THR A 148 -9.34 -11.60 -7.89
C THR A 148 -9.68 -10.38 -8.73
N ARG A 149 -10.21 -10.62 -9.93
CA ARG A 149 -10.70 -9.57 -10.84
C ARG A 149 -12.22 -9.38 -10.80
N SER A 150 -12.93 -10.27 -10.11
CA SER A 150 -14.37 -10.16 -9.89
C SER A 150 -14.80 -10.80 -8.57
N GLY A 151 -16.04 -10.53 -8.17
CA GLY A 151 -16.69 -11.24 -7.07
C GLY A 151 -17.01 -12.71 -7.39
N ALA A 152 -17.03 -13.10 -8.68
CA ALA A 152 -17.35 -14.46 -9.10
C ALA A 152 -16.18 -15.46 -8.94
N GLU A 153 -14.96 -14.96 -8.74
CA GLU A 153 -13.78 -15.80 -8.48
C GLU A 153 -13.75 -16.24 -7.00
N GLN A 154 -14.52 -17.29 -6.69
CA GLN A 154 -14.75 -17.76 -5.31
C GLN A 154 -13.75 -18.82 -4.82
N ASN A 155 -12.87 -19.30 -5.71
CA ASN A 155 -11.87 -20.30 -5.35
C ASN A 155 -10.80 -19.70 -4.42
N PHE A 156 -10.18 -20.56 -3.62
CA PHE A 156 -9.10 -20.17 -2.73
C PHE A 156 -7.99 -19.43 -3.46
N ALA A 157 -7.71 -18.21 -3.02
CA ALA A 157 -6.68 -17.35 -3.57
C ALA A 157 -5.31 -17.63 -2.94
N ARG A 158 -4.29 -17.78 -3.77
CA ARG A 158 -2.90 -18.09 -3.38
C ARG A 158 -1.99 -16.87 -3.42
N LEU A 159 -2.45 -15.74 -3.98
CA LEU A 159 -1.68 -14.49 -4.04
C LEU A 159 -1.09 -14.11 -2.68
N ALA A 160 -1.84 -14.28 -1.58
CA ALA A 160 -1.40 -13.95 -0.22
C ALA A 160 0.00 -14.50 0.13
N GLY A 161 0.24 -15.77 -0.18
CA GLY A 161 1.50 -16.42 0.15
C GLY A 161 2.66 -15.95 -0.74
N HIS A 162 2.39 -15.72 -2.03
CA HIS A 162 3.39 -15.21 -2.95
C HIS A 162 3.76 -13.75 -2.64
N LEU A 163 2.78 -12.94 -2.24
CA LEU A 163 2.98 -11.54 -1.87
C LEU A 163 3.73 -11.40 -0.54
N ALA A 164 3.33 -12.16 0.49
CA ALA A 164 4.03 -12.19 1.77
C ALA A 164 5.50 -12.62 1.62
N ALA A 165 5.80 -13.50 0.66
CA ALA A 165 7.17 -13.89 0.33
C ALA A 165 7.92 -12.83 -0.50
N ALA A 166 7.23 -12.11 -1.39
CA ALA A 166 7.86 -11.14 -2.29
C ALA A 166 8.30 -9.86 -1.59
N ILE A 167 7.56 -9.40 -0.57
CA ILE A 167 7.83 -8.11 0.09
C ILE A 167 9.22 -8.02 0.76
N THR A 168 9.82 -9.17 1.10
CA THR A 168 11.17 -9.24 1.70
C THR A 168 12.20 -9.88 0.78
N ASP A 169 11.85 -10.19 -0.47
CA ASP A 169 12.72 -10.91 -1.39
C ASP A 169 13.51 -9.93 -2.26
N PRO A 170 14.85 -9.85 -2.15
CA PRO A 170 15.66 -8.96 -2.98
C PRO A 170 15.56 -9.26 -4.48
N LYS A 171 15.05 -10.44 -4.89
CA LYS A 171 14.79 -10.73 -6.30
C LYS A 171 13.53 -10.05 -6.82
N ALA A 172 12.64 -9.59 -5.92
CA ALA A 172 11.46 -8.83 -6.27
C ALA A 172 11.78 -7.36 -6.56
N ASP A 173 12.94 -6.84 -6.14
CA ASP A 173 13.45 -5.52 -6.55
C ASP A 173 13.72 -5.52 -8.07
N LEU A 174 12.80 -4.97 -8.84
CA LEU A 174 12.81 -4.96 -10.31
C LEU A 174 13.61 -3.77 -10.85
N ASP A 175 13.63 -2.63 -10.15
CA ASP A 175 14.32 -1.42 -10.60
C ASP A 175 15.74 -1.21 -10.03
N LYS A 176 16.14 -2.08 -9.09
CA LYS A 176 17.47 -2.18 -8.46
C LYS A 176 17.80 -1.02 -7.54
N ASP A 177 16.79 -0.47 -6.85
CA ASP A 177 16.95 0.59 -5.86
C ASP A 177 17.24 0.08 -4.42
N GLN A 178 17.43 -1.24 -4.26
CA GLN A 178 17.77 -1.92 -3.00
C GLN A 178 16.65 -1.93 -1.96
N GLN A 179 15.41 -1.72 -2.38
CA GLN A 179 14.21 -1.95 -1.60
C GLN A 179 13.16 -2.61 -2.50
N VAL A 180 12.04 -3.05 -1.92
CA VAL A 180 10.96 -3.67 -2.68
C VAL A 180 9.70 -2.84 -2.47
N SER A 181 9.24 -2.20 -3.53
CA SER A 181 7.98 -1.47 -3.52
C SER A 181 6.78 -2.42 -3.48
N LEU A 182 5.62 -1.89 -3.08
CA LEU A 182 4.37 -2.66 -3.12
C LEU A 182 4.02 -3.08 -4.55
N LEU A 183 4.29 -2.23 -5.55
CA LEU A 183 4.09 -2.58 -6.96
C LEU A 183 4.94 -3.80 -7.35
N GLU A 184 6.23 -3.78 -7.01
CA GLU A 184 7.15 -4.86 -7.35
C GLU A 184 6.81 -6.17 -6.65
N ALA A 185 6.48 -6.10 -5.36
CA ALA A 185 6.00 -7.24 -4.60
C ALA A 185 4.72 -7.83 -5.23
N PHE A 186 3.77 -6.96 -5.62
CA PHE A 186 2.53 -7.35 -6.28
C PHE A 186 2.76 -8.03 -7.63
N LEU A 187 3.55 -7.42 -8.52
CA LEU A 187 3.83 -7.97 -9.84
C LEU A 187 4.61 -9.30 -9.75
N THR A 188 5.58 -9.37 -8.84
CA THR A 188 6.31 -10.61 -8.57
C THR A 188 5.39 -11.69 -8.03
N ALA A 189 4.49 -11.35 -7.11
CA ALA A 189 3.54 -12.29 -6.54
C ALA A 189 2.51 -12.80 -7.56
N ALA A 190 1.99 -11.91 -8.40
CA ALA A 190 1.07 -12.26 -9.48
C ALA A 190 1.74 -13.20 -10.49
N HIS A 191 2.99 -12.91 -10.88
CA HIS A 191 3.76 -13.79 -11.77
C HIS A 191 3.97 -15.19 -11.15
N ARG A 192 4.36 -15.27 -9.87
CA ARG A 192 4.52 -16.54 -9.15
C ARG A 192 3.21 -17.31 -9.03
N THR A 193 2.10 -16.61 -8.84
CA THR A 193 0.75 -17.18 -8.79
C THR A 193 0.39 -17.80 -10.14
N ALA A 194 0.62 -17.07 -11.24
CA ALA A 194 0.38 -17.59 -12.59
C ALA A 194 1.25 -18.83 -12.91
N GLU A 195 2.53 -18.80 -12.54
CA GLU A 195 3.44 -19.94 -12.71
C GLU A 195 3.00 -21.15 -11.87
N PHE A 196 2.47 -20.94 -10.66
CA PHE A 196 1.89 -22.03 -9.86
C PHE A 196 0.76 -22.76 -10.60
N TYR A 197 -0.25 -22.03 -11.11
CA TYR A 197 -1.36 -22.66 -11.82
C TYR A 197 -0.90 -23.40 -13.07
N LYS A 198 0.02 -22.80 -13.83
CA LYS A 198 0.61 -23.40 -15.02
C LYS A 198 1.38 -24.68 -14.71
N ASN A 199 2.25 -24.67 -13.71
CA ASN A 199 3.08 -25.82 -13.33
C ASN A 199 2.26 -26.97 -12.74
N GLU A 200 1.17 -26.65 -12.04
CA GLU A 200 0.22 -27.64 -11.52
C GLU A 200 -0.77 -28.16 -12.57
N GLY A 201 -0.73 -27.66 -13.81
CA GLY A 201 -1.67 -28.02 -14.86
C GLY A 201 -3.12 -27.62 -14.56
N ARG A 202 -3.30 -26.53 -13.81
CA ARG A 202 -4.62 -26.02 -13.36
C ARG A 202 -5.01 -24.76 -14.12
N LEU A 203 -6.32 -24.56 -14.30
CA LEU A 203 -6.84 -23.27 -14.74
C LEU A 203 -6.64 -22.22 -13.66
N ALA A 204 -6.20 -21.02 -14.05
CA ALA A 204 -6.09 -19.89 -13.14
C ALA A 204 -7.48 -19.48 -12.63
N THR A 205 -7.66 -19.49 -11.32
CA THR A 205 -8.94 -19.19 -10.65
C THR A 205 -8.94 -17.86 -9.92
N GLU A 206 -7.84 -17.12 -9.99
CA GLU A 206 -7.65 -15.79 -9.41
C GLU A 206 -6.83 -14.94 -10.39
N HIS A 207 -7.21 -13.67 -10.52
CA HIS A 207 -6.53 -12.72 -11.40
C HIS A 207 -6.39 -11.39 -10.67
N ALA A 208 -5.17 -11.11 -10.21
CA ALA A 208 -4.94 -10.00 -9.31
C ALA A 208 -5.07 -8.63 -10.02
N LEU A 209 -5.64 -7.65 -9.31
CA LEU A 209 -5.78 -6.27 -9.77
C LEU A 209 -5.15 -5.30 -8.77
N ILE A 210 -4.76 -4.12 -9.26
CA ILE A 210 -4.28 -2.99 -8.47
C ILE A 210 -5.09 -1.73 -8.83
N ASP A 211 -5.48 -0.94 -7.83
CA ASP A 211 -6.08 0.39 -7.98
C ASP A 211 -5.31 1.35 -7.06
N ASP A 212 -4.72 2.40 -7.62
CA ASP A 212 -3.96 3.41 -6.87
C ASP A 212 -4.09 4.84 -7.43
N ASN A 213 -4.90 5.03 -8.47
CA ASN A 213 -5.18 6.32 -9.11
C ASN A 213 -6.56 6.92 -8.74
N ALA A 214 -7.33 6.25 -7.88
CA ALA A 214 -8.67 6.64 -7.43
C ALA A 214 -9.78 6.64 -8.51
N ASP A 215 -9.63 5.86 -9.59
CA ASP A 215 -10.60 5.80 -10.68
C ASP A 215 -11.65 4.68 -10.54
N THR A 216 -11.56 3.87 -9.48
CA THR A 216 -12.42 2.71 -9.18
C THR A 216 -12.26 1.51 -10.14
N ARG A 217 -11.20 1.49 -10.94
CA ARG A 217 -10.94 0.48 -11.97
C ARG A 217 -9.58 -0.17 -11.72
N GLY A 218 -9.61 -1.43 -11.28
CA GLY A 218 -8.37 -2.17 -11.09
C GLY A 218 -7.63 -2.45 -12.40
N THR A 219 -6.37 -2.06 -12.48
CA THR A 219 -5.45 -2.42 -13.56
C THR A 219 -4.93 -3.86 -13.38
N PRO A 220 -5.06 -4.74 -14.39
CA PRO A 220 -4.49 -6.08 -14.37
C PRO A 220 -2.96 -6.10 -14.49
N THR A 221 -2.34 -7.15 -13.96
CA THR A 221 -0.87 -7.28 -13.95
C THR A 221 -0.26 -7.42 -15.34
N ASP A 222 -1.01 -7.87 -16.34
CA ASP A 222 -0.53 -8.03 -17.73
C ASP A 222 -0.40 -6.69 -18.48
N TRP A 223 -0.73 -5.57 -17.83
CA TRP A 223 -0.46 -4.23 -18.34
C TRP A 223 0.99 -3.81 -18.09
N PHE A 224 1.71 -4.51 -17.22
CA PHE A 224 3.06 -4.16 -16.80
C PHE A 224 4.13 -5.04 -17.47
N ARG A 225 5.25 -4.43 -17.84
CA ARG A 225 6.51 -5.11 -18.20
C ARG A 225 7.62 -4.60 -17.29
N GLY A 226 8.01 -5.42 -16.32
CA GLY A 226 8.70 -4.90 -15.14
C GLY A 226 7.77 -3.93 -14.40
N ILE A 227 8.27 -2.78 -13.97
CA ILE A 227 7.45 -1.72 -13.37
C ILE A 227 6.80 -0.76 -14.40
N ARG A 228 7.07 -0.94 -15.70
CA ARG A 228 6.58 -0.02 -16.74
C ARG A 228 5.22 -0.46 -17.25
N VAL A 229 4.29 0.47 -17.32
CA VAL A 229 3.01 0.23 -17.97
C VAL A 229 3.17 0.23 -19.49
N THR A 230 2.53 -0.73 -20.15
CA THR A 230 2.66 -0.99 -21.60
C THR A 230 1.35 -0.88 -22.38
N LYS A 231 0.23 -0.67 -21.68
CA LYS A 231 -1.09 -0.46 -22.26
C LYS A 231 -1.61 0.92 -21.85
N GLU A 232 -2.46 1.50 -22.68
CA GLU A 232 -3.09 2.80 -22.41
C GLU A 232 -4.53 2.57 -21.96
N THR A 233 -5.05 3.43 -21.07
CA THR A 233 -6.47 3.43 -20.74
C THR A 233 -7.27 4.05 -21.89
N GLU A 234 -8.55 3.70 -22.00
CA GLU A 234 -9.43 4.26 -23.05
C GLU A 234 -9.65 5.78 -22.93
N ASP A 235 -9.56 6.31 -21.72
CA ASP A 235 -9.73 7.74 -21.41
C ASP A 235 -8.39 8.51 -21.38
N GLY A 236 -7.27 7.86 -21.68
CA GLY A 236 -5.94 8.49 -21.71
C GLY A 236 -5.38 8.87 -20.33
N THR A 237 -6.01 8.43 -19.25
CA THR A 237 -5.46 8.56 -17.89
C THR A 237 -4.25 7.64 -17.67
N LEU A 238 -3.48 7.92 -16.62
CA LEU A 238 -2.38 7.03 -16.22
C LEU A 238 -2.97 5.75 -15.61
N PRO A 239 -2.58 4.57 -16.10
CA PRO A 239 -2.87 3.33 -15.40
C PRO A 239 -2.22 3.32 -14.01
N ASP A 240 -2.72 2.42 -13.15
CA ASP A 240 -2.24 2.28 -11.79
C ASP A 240 -0.75 1.89 -11.70
N GLY A 241 -0.17 2.09 -10.53
CA GLY A 241 1.12 1.55 -10.10
C GLY A 241 2.09 2.61 -9.60
N LEU A 242 1.91 3.88 -9.96
CA LEU A 242 2.83 4.95 -9.54
C LEU A 242 2.83 5.15 -8.03
N ARG A 243 1.67 5.07 -7.38
CA ARG A 243 1.58 5.26 -5.93
C ARG A 243 2.07 4.01 -5.19
N ALA A 244 1.79 2.83 -5.72
CA ALA A 244 2.29 1.57 -5.20
C ALA A 244 3.81 1.42 -5.35
N HIS A 245 4.40 1.98 -6.41
CA HIS A 245 5.86 2.04 -6.61
C HIS A 245 6.54 2.90 -5.55
N GLN A 246 5.88 3.95 -5.06
CA GLN A 246 6.41 4.81 -3.99
C GLN A 246 6.26 4.21 -2.58
N LEU A 247 5.54 3.10 -2.44
CA LEU A 247 5.15 2.56 -1.14
C LEU A 247 6.02 1.36 -0.76
N HIS A 248 6.77 1.52 0.32
CA HIS A 248 7.74 0.53 0.80
C HIS A 248 7.48 0.23 2.27
N LEU A 249 7.45 -1.06 2.64
CA LEU A 249 7.36 -1.46 4.04
C LEU A 249 8.76 -1.48 4.68
N ILE A 250 9.77 -1.90 3.92
CA ILE A 250 11.18 -1.93 4.33
C ILE A 250 11.92 -0.91 3.47
N LEU A 251 12.29 0.22 4.08
CA LEU A 251 13.03 1.28 3.42
C LEU A 251 14.51 0.90 3.28
N ASN A 252 15.15 1.30 2.18
CA ASN A 252 16.61 1.22 2.07
C ASN A 252 17.31 2.25 2.98
N GLU A 253 18.64 2.15 3.12
CA GLU A 253 19.42 3.02 4.01
C GLU A 253 19.28 4.52 3.68
N ALA A 254 19.18 4.87 2.40
CA ALA A 254 19.08 6.26 1.96
C ALA A 254 17.71 6.88 2.30
N GLU A 255 16.65 6.07 2.20
CA GLU A 255 15.27 6.43 2.52
C GLU A 255 15.00 6.47 4.03
N GLN A 256 15.61 5.59 4.83
CA GLN A 256 15.52 5.64 6.29
C GLN A 256 16.07 6.96 6.87
N LYS A 257 17.07 7.54 6.21
CA LYS A 257 17.64 8.85 6.58
C LYS A 257 16.75 10.04 6.21
N LEU A 258 15.66 9.82 5.47
CA LEU A 258 14.73 10.87 5.08
C LEU A 258 13.54 10.94 6.06
N PRO A 259 13.28 12.11 6.67
CA PRO A 259 12.06 12.31 7.46
C PRO A 259 10.80 12.00 6.63
N ALA A 260 9.79 11.42 7.28
CA ALA A 260 8.57 10.95 6.61
C ALA A 260 7.85 12.05 5.82
N ASN A 261 7.80 13.26 6.37
CA ASN A 261 7.20 14.43 5.71
C ASN A 261 7.95 14.82 4.43
N ILE A 262 9.29 14.68 4.41
CA ILE A 262 10.11 14.95 3.23
C ILE A 262 9.86 13.88 2.17
N ARG A 263 9.82 12.60 2.55
CA ARG A 263 9.42 11.51 1.63
C ARG A 263 8.02 11.75 1.05
N ALA A 264 7.06 12.14 1.88
CA ALA A 264 5.70 12.44 1.43
C ALA A 264 5.66 13.61 0.42
N GLN A 265 6.38 14.70 0.68
CA GLN A 265 6.50 15.84 -0.24
C GLN A 265 7.15 15.45 -1.57
N ARG A 266 8.24 14.68 -1.52
CA ARG A 266 8.89 14.13 -2.72
C ARG A 266 7.87 13.34 -3.55
N ASN A 267 7.22 12.38 -2.91
CA ASN A 267 6.30 11.46 -3.58
C ASN A 267 5.16 12.23 -4.27
N THR A 268 4.61 13.28 -3.62
CA THR A 268 3.62 14.16 -4.24
C THR A 268 4.15 14.90 -5.47
N LEU A 269 5.39 15.41 -5.43
CA LEU A 269 6.00 16.10 -6.58
C LEU A 269 6.23 15.15 -7.75
N GLU A 270 6.73 13.94 -7.48
CA GLU A 270 6.96 12.92 -8.50
C GLU A 270 5.66 12.50 -9.21
N LEU A 271 4.56 12.33 -8.45
CA LEU A 271 3.25 12.05 -9.04
C LEU A 271 2.76 13.20 -9.92
N LYS A 272 2.93 14.46 -9.49
CA LYS A 272 2.59 15.63 -10.31
C LYS A 272 3.41 15.68 -11.60
N ILE A 273 4.70 15.37 -11.53
CA ILE A 273 5.58 15.32 -12.69
C ILE A 273 5.15 14.19 -13.64
N ALA A 274 4.80 13.01 -13.11
CA ALA A 274 4.32 11.89 -13.91
C ALA A 274 3.01 12.25 -14.63
N GLN A 275 2.07 12.88 -13.93
CA GLN A 275 0.82 13.37 -14.51
C GLN A 275 1.05 14.46 -15.57
N LEU A 276 1.99 15.39 -15.35
CA LEU A 276 2.30 16.41 -16.33
C LEU A 276 2.91 15.80 -17.61
N ARG A 277 3.72 14.74 -17.48
CA ARG A 277 4.34 14.05 -18.63
C ARG A 277 3.31 13.44 -19.58
N THR A 278 2.16 12.95 -19.10
CA THR A 278 1.12 12.43 -20.01
C THR A 278 0.43 13.51 -20.82
N GLN A 279 0.33 14.71 -20.26
CA GLN A 279 -0.24 15.88 -20.92
C GLN A 279 0.73 16.52 -21.93
N LYS A 280 1.99 16.07 -22.00
CA LYS A 280 3.00 16.67 -22.90
C LYS A 280 2.57 16.73 -24.37
N LYS A 281 1.84 15.71 -24.85
CA LYS A 281 1.32 15.69 -26.24
C LYS A 281 0.19 16.71 -26.47
N LEU A 282 -0.47 17.16 -25.42
CA LEU A 282 -1.61 18.07 -25.45
C LEU A 282 -1.21 19.53 -25.20
N LEU A 283 -0.06 19.76 -24.56
CA LEU A 283 0.44 21.09 -24.22
C LEU A 283 1.44 21.59 -25.26
N GLY A 284 1.48 22.91 -25.48
CA GLY A 284 2.59 23.54 -26.19
C GLY A 284 3.91 23.34 -25.44
N GLU A 285 5.03 23.24 -26.15
CA GLU A 285 6.34 22.98 -25.53
C GLU A 285 6.70 24.01 -24.46
N GLU A 286 6.50 25.29 -24.74
CA GLU A 286 6.74 26.39 -23.78
C GLU A 286 5.86 26.25 -22.53
N GLU A 287 4.56 25.99 -22.71
CA GLU A 287 3.62 25.80 -21.58
C GLU A 287 3.99 24.59 -20.73
N TYR A 288 4.41 23.48 -21.36
CA TYR A 288 4.85 22.28 -20.67
C TYR A 288 6.07 22.57 -19.77
N PHE A 289 7.09 23.27 -20.30
CA PHE A 289 8.27 23.61 -19.51
C PHE A 289 7.97 24.63 -18.40
N GLN A 290 7.11 25.63 -18.65
CA GLN A 290 6.65 26.56 -17.62
C GLN A 290 5.95 25.85 -16.44
N LYS A 291 5.22 24.76 -16.70
CA LYS A 291 4.60 23.94 -15.64
C LYS A 291 5.59 22.97 -14.97
N LEU A 292 6.56 22.45 -15.71
CA LEU A 292 7.51 21.45 -15.22
C LEU A 292 8.61 22.05 -14.35
N GLU A 293 9.16 23.20 -14.76
CA GLU A 293 10.26 23.88 -14.06
C GLU A 293 10.01 24.09 -12.56
N PRO A 294 8.88 24.66 -12.10
CA PRO A 294 8.64 24.86 -10.67
C PRO A 294 8.59 23.54 -9.89
N LEU A 295 8.09 22.45 -10.49
CA LEU A 295 8.06 21.13 -9.84
C LEU A 295 9.48 20.57 -9.66
N LEU A 296 10.32 20.69 -10.69
CA LEU A 296 11.72 20.25 -10.63
C LEU A 296 12.54 21.07 -9.65
N LEU A 297 12.34 22.40 -9.60
CA LEU A 297 13.00 23.27 -8.63
C LEU A 297 12.60 22.95 -7.19
N GLN A 298 11.31 22.67 -6.94
CA GLN A 298 10.85 22.24 -5.62
C GLN A 298 11.46 20.90 -5.22
N LEU A 299 11.55 19.95 -6.16
CA LEU A 299 12.18 18.66 -5.92
C LEU A 299 13.68 18.80 -5.63
N ALA A 300 14.39 19.66 -6.37
CA ALA A 300 15.81 19.93 -6.14
C ALA A 300 16.06 20.54 -4.75
N LYS A 301 15.27 21.55 -4.36
CA LYS A 301 15.34 22.18 -3.02
C LYS A 301 15.12 21.17 -1.90
N LEU A 302 14.24 20.20 -2.11
CA LEU A 302 13.97 19.14 -1.15
C LEU A 302 15.22 18.28 -0.88
N TYR A 303 15.98 17.97 -1.93
CA TYR A 303 17.24 17.22 -1.81
C TYR A 303 18.40 18.07 -1.28
N GLU A 304 18.44 19.37 -1.59
CA GLU A 304 19.47 20.29 -1.10
C GLU A 304 19.31 20.56 0.42
N ALA A 305 18.08 20.78 0.89
CA ALA A 305 17.78 20.95 2.31
C ALA A 305 18.20 19.74 3.17
N LYS A 306 18.33 18.55 2.56
CA LYS A 306 18.89 17.34 3.19
C LYS A 306 20.41 17.43 3.37
N GLN A 307 21.13 18.00 2.41
CA GLN A 307 22.59 18.08 2.43
C GLN A 307 23.10 19.09 3.45
N ASP A 308 22.38 20.20 3.64
CA ASP A 308 22.77 21.28 4.56
C ASP A 308 22.44 21.00 6.03
N ASN A 309 21.68 19.94 6.34
CA ASN A 309 21.21 19.69 7.69
C ASN A 309 21.36 18.20 8.13
N PRO A 310 22.58 17.65 8.17
CA PRO A 310 22.81 16.24 8.54
C PRO A 310 22.63 15.93 10.04
N ASN A 311 22.37 16.94 10.90
CA ASN A 311 22.39 16.80 12.37
C ASN A 311 21.33 17.67 13.12
N ARG A 312 20.12 17.86 12.57
CA ARG A 312 19.00 18.45 13.33
C ARG A 312 17.74 17.62 13.20
#